data_AF-A0A423P2R6-F1
#
_entry.id   AF-A0A423P2R6-F1
#
_cell.length_a   1.000
_cell.length_b   1.000
_cell.length_c   1.000
_cell.angle_alpha   90.00
_cell.angle_beta   90.00
_cell.angle_gamma   90.00
#
_symmetry.space_group_name_H-M   'P 1'
#
loop_
_entity.id
_entity.type
_entity.pdbx_description
1 polymer ?
#
loop_
_entity_poly.entity_id
_entity_poly.type
_entity_poly.pdbx_seq_one_letter_code
_entity_poly.pdbx_strand_id
1 'polypeptide(L)'
;MQCTCNAKGDLVEIGQKYTAFVAGMRCLATADWVKLLQCPGCGQLWRTDEWDKYQPLYARKLDSPEGWESADMETLIKLRMVENHGGLDKSACLAKDCQQPVLKGRAYCVDHFYETGARG
;
A
#
# COMPACT_ATOMS: atom_id res chain seq x y z
N MET A 1 25.38 4.17 7.85
CA MET A 1 24.15 5.01 7.83
C MET A 1 23.07 4.26 8.60
N GLN A 2 22.42 4.88 9.60
CA GLN A 2 21.28 4.28 10.29
C GLN A 2 20.04 4.41 9.41
N CYS A 3 19.39 3.30 9.12
CA CYS A 3 18.09 3.27 8.45
C CYS A 3 17.09 2.50 9.32
N THR A 4 15.81 2.75 9.13
CA THR A 4 14.73 2.10 9.90
C THR A 4 13.94 1.09 9.06
N CYS A 5 14.50 0.62 7.94
CA CYS A 5 13.81 -0.26 7.00
C CYS A 5 13.38 -1.60 7.62
N ASN A 6 14.16 -2.13 8.57
CA ASN A 6 13.81 -3.36 9.29
C ASN A 6 12.71 -3.17 10.33
N ALA A 7 12.52 -1.96 10.86
CA ALA A 7 11.45 -1.66 11.80
C ALA A 7 10.11 -1.37 11.09
N LYS A 8 10.14 -1.15 9.77
CA LYS A 8 8.95 -0.95 8.95
C LYS A 8 8.39 -2.31 8.52
N GLY A 9 7.06 -2.43 8.57
CA GLY A 9 6.34 -3.58 8.01
C GLY A 9 6.39 -3.61 6.49
N ASP A 10 5.71 -4.60 5.91
CA ASP A 10 5.72 -4.88 4.47
C ASP A 10 5.05 -3.79 3.62
N LEU A 11 4.18 -2.98 4.22
CA LEU A 11 3.53 -1.84 3.58
C LEU A 11 3.63 -0.60 4.47
N VAL A 12 4.12 0.50 3.89
CA VAL A 12 4.18 1.81 4.57
C VAL A 12 3.46 2.87 3.76
N GLU A 13 2.62 3.66 4.42
CA GLU A 13 2.02 4.84 3.81
C GLU A 13 3.09 5.92 3.66
N ILE A 14 3.23 6.43 2.44
CA ILE A 14 4.21 7.47 2.09
C ILE A 14 3.57 8.71 1.49
N GLY A 15 2.24 8.77 1.29
CA GLY A 15 1.58 9.90 0.59
C GLY A 15 2.01 11.29 1.07
N GLN A 16 1.94 11.56 2.37
CA GLN A 16 2.36 12.86 2.94
C GLN A 16 3.87 13.12 2.91
N LYS A 17 4.68 12.06 2.75
CA LYS A 17 6.15 12.11 2.81
C LYS A 17 6.79 11.61 1.53
N TYR A 18 6.04 11.56 0.42
CA TYR A 18 6.45 10.85 -0.78
C TYR A 18 7.78 11.38 -1.31
N THR A 19 7.87 12.71 -1.48
CA THR A 19 9.09 13.37 -1.98
C THR A 19 10.29 13.08 -1.08
N ALA A 20 10.13 13.15 0.24
CA ALA A 20 11.20 12.88 1.20
C ALA A 20 11.60 11.39 1.19
N PHE A 21 10.63 10.48 1.07
CA PHE A 21 10.86 9.05 0.99
C PHE A 21 11.66 8.71 -0.28
N VAL A 22 11.20 9.15 -1.45
CA VAL A 22 11.86 8.87 -2.73
C VAL A 22 13.24 9.54 -2.80
N ALA A 23 13.39 10.79 -2.35
CA ALA A 23 14.68 11.49 -2.34
C ALA A 23 15.73 10.82 -1.44
N GLY A 24 15.29 10.11 -0.39
CA GLY A 24 16.17 9.34 0.50
C GLY A 24 16.58 7.96 -0.03
N MET A 25 16.11 7.57 -1.21
CA MET A 25 16.33 6.25 -1.79
C MET A 25 17.09 6.34 -3.11
N ARG A 26 17.79 5.25 -3.46
CA ARG A 26 18.35 5.08 -4.79
C ARG A 26 17.28 4.49 -5.71
N CYS A 27 16.88 5.21 -6.76
CA CYS A 27 16.01 4.64 -7.79
C CYS A 27 16.80 3.65 -8.65
N LEU A 28 16.36 2.39 -8.67
CA LEU A 28 16.98 1.33 -9.47
C LEU A 28 16.31 1.17 -10.83
N ALA A 29 14.98 1.27 -10.89
CA ALA A 29 14.21 1.12 -12.12
C ALA A 29 12.88 1.86 -12.02
N THR A 30 12.30 2.15 -13.18
CA THR A 30 10.95 2.70 -13.34
C THR A 30 10.25 1.95 -14.47
N ALA A 31 8.99 1.61 -14.26
CA ALA A 31 8.12 0.98 -15.25
C ALA A 31 6.70 1.51 -15.01
N ASP A 32 5.82 1.47 -16.00
CA ASP A 32 4.41 1.92 -15.96
C ASP A 32 3.91 2.47 -14.60
N TRP A 33 4.15 3.77 -14.35
CA TRP A 33 3.74 4.49 -13.12
C TRP A 33 4.20 3.89 -11.78
N VAL A 34 5.27 3.10 -11.77
CA VAL A 34 5.87 2.48 -10.57
C VAL A 34 7.38 2.66 -10.55
N LYS A 35 7.95 2.68 -9.34
CA LYS A 35 9.39 2.85 -9.10
C LYS A 35 9.92 1.73 -8.21
N LEU A 36 11.04 1.15 -8.62
CA LEU A 36 11.88 0.29 -7.79
C LEU A 36 12.93 1.14 -7.11
N LEU A 37 12.85 1.20 -5.79
CA LEU A 37 13.70 2.00 -4.92
C LEU A 37 14.54 1.07 -4.03
N GLN A 38 15.74 1.51 -3.71
CA GLN A 38 16.64 0.80 -2.81
C GLN A 38 17.13 1.73 -1.70
N CYS A 39 17.07 1.26 -0.47
CA CYS A 39 17.66 1.96 0.67
C CYS A 39 19.19 1.94 0.56
N PRO A 40 19.87 3.11 0.50
CA PRO A 40 21.33 3.15 0.44
C PRO A 40 22.01 2.66 1.73
N GLY A 41 21.28 2.60 2.85
CA GLY A 41 21.82 2.19 4.15
C GLY A 41 21.86 0.68 4.39
N CYS A 42 20.84 -0.07 3.95
CA CYS A 42 20.73 -1.51 4.19
C CYS A 42 20.46 -2.35 2.92
N GLY A 43 20.32 -1.72 1.75
CA GLY A 43 19.99 -2.42 0.51
C GLY A 43 18.53 -2.84 0.35
N GLN A 44 17.65 -2.56 1.34
CA GLN A 44 16.23 -2.91 1.28
C GLN A 44 15.56 -2.38 0.01
N LEU A 45 14.85 -3.24 -0.70
CA LEU A 45 14.08 -2.89 -1.88
C LEU A 45 12.66 -2.48 -1.49
N TRP A 46 12.16 -1.48 -2.22
CA TRP A 46 10.82 -0.93 -2.10
C TRP A 46 10.23 -0.72 -3.48
N ARG A 47 8.96 -1.09 -3.67
CA ARG A 47 8.15 -0.69 -4.82
C ARG A 47 7.13 0.33 -4.39
N THR A 48 6.97 1.40 -5.16
CA THR A 48 5.94 2.42 -4.93
C THR A 48 5.36 2.88 -6.25
N ASP A 49 4.08 3.25 -6.25
CA ASP A 49 3.46 3.92 -7.39
C ASP A 49 3.98 5.35 -7.52
N GLU A 50 3.81 5.92 -8.71
CA GLU A 50 4.07 7.32 -8.96
C GLU A 50 3.10 8.20 -8.17
N TRP A 51 3.61 9.38 -7.79
CA TRP A 51 2.87 10.31 -6.96
C TRP A 51 1.52 10.69 -7.55
N ASP A 52 0.47 10.38 -6.81
CA ASP A 52 -0.89 10.83 -7.04
C ASP A 52 -1.36 11.66 -5.84
N LYS A 53 -1.83 12.88 -6.10
CA LYS A 53 -2.23 13.82 -5.04
C LYS A 53 -3.62 13.55 -4.47
N TYR A 54 -4.40 12.69 -5.11
CA TYR A 54 -5.79 12.40 -4.74
C TYR A 54 -5.92 11.09 -3.95
N GLN A 55 -4.86 10.30 -3.85
CA GLN A 55 -4.88 8.99 -3.24
C GLN A 55 -3.79 8.85 -2.16
N PRO A 56 -4.06 8.08 -1.08
CA PRO A 56 -3.02 7.51 -0.25
C PRO A 56 -2.01 6.73 -1.10
N LEU A 57 -0.72 7.05 -0.93
CA LEU A 57 0.36 6.31 -1.56
C LEU A 57 1.04 5.40 -0.57
N TYR A 58 1.43 4.23 -1.07
CA TYR A 58 2.13 3.22 -0.30
C TYR A 58 3.45 2.83 -0.95
N ALA A 59 4.40 2.39 -0.12
CA ALA A 59 5.56 1.65 -0.54
C ALA A 59 5.50 0.24 0.03
N ARG A 60 5.64 -0.76 -0.84
CA ARG A 60 5.74 -2.17 -0.50
C ARG A 60 7.20 -2.58 -0.38
N LYS A 61 7.53 -3.27 0.70
CA LYS A 61 8.85 -3.89 0.92
C LYS A 61 8.97 -5.12 0.03
N LEU A 62 10.14 -5.31 -0.59
CA LEU A 62 10.43 -6.45 -1.47
C LEU A 62 11.68 -7.19 -1.03
N ASP A 63 11.65 -8.53 -1.11
CA ASP A 63 12.81 -9.38 -0.84
C ASP A 63 13.72 -9.57 -2.08
N SER A 64 13.14 -9.48 -3.28
CA SER A 64 13.84 -9.62 -4.56
C SER A 64 13.41 -8.50 -5.53
N PRO A 65 14.28 -8.05 -6.44
CA PRO A 65 13.89 -7.16 -7.53
C PRO A 65 13.11 -7.89 -8.63
N GLU A 66 13.00 -9.21 -8.62
CA GLU A 66 12.27 -9.97 -9.64
C GLU A 66 10.76 -9.76 -9.50
N GLY A 67 10.07 -9.48 -10.62
CA GLY A 67 8.61 -9.31 -10.64
C GLY A 67 8.10 -8.09 -9.86
N TRP A 68 8.98 -7.13 -9.55
CA TRP A 68 8.66 -5.98 -8.71
C TRP A 68 7.50 -5.12 -9.24
N GLU A 69 7.36 -5.03 -10.56
CA GLU A 69 6.32 -4.23 -11.25
C GLU A 69 4.91 -4.73 -10.89
N SER A 70 4.75 -6.05 -10.89
CA SER A 70 3.50 -6.76 -10.60
C SER A 70 3.38 -7.21 -9.15
N ALA A 71 4.24 -6.70 -8.26
CA ALA A 71 4.18 -7.05 -6.85
C ALA A 71 2.86 -6.53 -6.25
N ASP A 72 1.97 -7.47 -5.92
CA ASP A 72 0.67 -7.22 -5.30
C ASP A 72 0.71 -6.17 -4.17
N MET A 73 0.14 -5.00 -4.40
CA MET A 73 -0.10 -4.02 -3.33
C MET A 73 -1.53 -4.06 -2.84
N GLU A 74 -2.46 -4.54 -3.67
CA GLU A 74 -3.88 -4.48 -3.38
C GLU A 74 -4.21 -5.24 -2.10
N THR A 75 -3.73 -6.47 -1.95
CA THR A 75 -4.01 -7.26 -0.74
C THR A 75 -3.49 -6.56 0.52
N LEU A 76 -2.28 -6.01 0.47
CA LEU A 76 -1.69 -5.29 1.59
C LEU A 76 -2.45 -4.00 1.92
N ILE A 77 -2.91 -3.26 0.90
CA ILE A 77 -3.73 -2.05 1.09
C ILE A 77 -5.07 -2.43 1.71
N LYS A 78 -5.74 -3.48 1.21
CA LYS A 78 -7.00 -3.98 1.79
C LYS A 78 -6.82 -4.38 3.26
N LEU A 79 -5.74 -5.09 3.60
CA LEU A 79 -5.41 -5.41 5.00
C LEU A 79 -5.23 -4.14 5.83
N ARG A 80 -4.48 -3.16 5.33
CA ARG A 80 -4.30 -1.87 6.00
C ARG A 80 -5.62 -1.13 6.21
N MET A 81 -6.52 -1.15 5.24
CA MET A 81 -7.85 -0.54 5.36
C MET A 81 -8.66 -1.20 6.47
N VAL A 82 -8.63 -2.53 6.59
CA VAL A 82 -9.26 -3.27 7.70
C VAL A 82 -8.67 -2.83 9.04
N GLU A 83 -7.36 -2.71 9.15
CA GLU A 83 -6.69 -2.24 10.37
C GLU A 83 -7.09 -0.80 10.74
N ASN A 84 -7.05 0.13 9.77
CA ASN A 84 -7.39 1.54 9.96
C ASN A 84 -8.84 1.72 10.47
N HIS A 85 -9.73 0.83 10.03
CA HIS A 85 -11.13 0.84 10.41
C HIS A 85 -11.43 0.07 11.71
N GLY A 86 -10.43 -0.56 12.31
CA GLY A 86 -10.60 -1.35 13.54
C GLY A 86 -11.32 -2.68 13.31
N GLY A 87 -11.15 -3.27 12.12
CA GLY A 87 -11.64 -4.59 11.76
C GLY A 87 -12.88 -4.59 10.84
N LEU A 88 -13.54 -5.74 10.81
CA LEU A 88 -14.79 -5.96 10.10
C LEU A 88 -15.97 -5.93 11.09
N ASP A 89 -17.13 -5.49 10.62
CA ASP A 89 -18.39 -5.61 11.34
C ASP A 89 -19.10 -6.91 10.97
N LYS A 90 -20.15 -7.30 11.72
CA LYS A 90 -20.93 -8.52 11.45
C LYS A 90 -21.99 -8.33 10.36
N SER A 91 -22.29 -7.08 10.01
CA SER A 91 -23.26 -6.74 8.97
C SER A 91 -22.77 -7.14 7.57
N ALA A 92 -23.69 -7.52 6.69
CA ALA A 92 -23.35 -7.87 5.31
C ALA A 92 -23.17 -6.63 4.43
N CYS A 93 -22.29 -6.74 3.43
CA CYS A 93 -22.05 -5.72 2.41
C CYS A 93 -23.33 -5.30 1.68
N LEU A 94 -23.51 -3.99 1.46
CA LEU A 94 -24.65 -3.47 0.67
C LEU A 94 -24.50 -3.64 -0.84
N ALA A 95 -23.34 -4.10 -1.33
CA ALA A 95 -23.17 -4.39 -2.74
C ALA A 95 -24.05 -5.56 -3.16
N LYS A 96 -24.59 -5.48 -4.38
CA LYS A 96 -25.50 -6.49 -4.93
C LYS A 96 -24.82 -7.87 -4.93
N ASP A 97 -25.52 -8.88 -4.44
CA ASP A 97 -25.05 -10.27 -4.37
C ASP A 97 -23.75 -10.48 -3.53
N CYS A 98 -23.42 -9.55 -2.63
CA CYS A 98 -22.27 -9.70 -1.73
C CYS A 98 -22.72 -10.12 -0.32
N GLN A 99 -22.08 -11.14 0.24
CA GLN A 99 -22.34 -11.62 1.62
C GLN A 99 -21.10 -11.45 2.52
N GLN A 100 -20.09 -10.72 2.06
CA GLN A 100 -18.88 -10.47 2.85
C GLN A 100 -19.18 -9.51 4.01
N PRO A 101 -18.52 -9.67 5.17
CA PRO A 101 -18.60 -8.73 6.28
C PRO A 101 -18.20 -7.31 5.85
N VAL A 102 -18.93 -6.29 6.32
CA VAL A 102 -18.57 -4.89 6.02
C VAL A 102 -17.31 -4.46 6.75
N LEU A 103 -16.58 -3.52 6.15
CA LEU A 103 -15.55 -2.78 6.82
C LEU A 103 -16.18 -1.94 7.95
N LYS A 104 -15.61 -1.99 9.15
CA LYS A 104 -16.21 -1.35 10.32
C LYS A 104 -16.37 0.16 10.12
N GLY A 105 -17.57 0.68 10.38
CA GLY A 105 -17.91 2.09 10.13
C GLY A 105 -18.14 2.45 8.66
N ARG A 106 -18.27 1.45 7.77
CA ARG A 106 -18.64 1.61 6.36
C ARG A 106 -19.83 0.73 6.01
N ALA A 107 -20.41 0.98 4.84
CA ALA A 107 -21.54 0.23 4.30
C ALA A 107 -21.12 -0.94 3.39
N TYR A 108 -19.84 -1.02 3.01
CA TYR A 108 -19.30 -1.99 2.07
C TYR A 108 -18.20 -2.84 2.72
N CYS A 109 -17.98 -4.06 2.21
CA CYS A 109 -16.80 -4.86 2.54
C CYS A 109 -15.52 -4.19 2.00
N VAL A 110 -14.35 -4.69 2.40
CA VAL A 110 -13.06 -4.11 2.00
C VAL A 110 -12.87 -4.08 0.48
N ASP A 111 -13.30 -5.11 -0.25
CA ASP A 111 -13.20 -5.18 -1.71
C ASP A 111 -14.05 -4.11 -2.38
N HIS A 112 -15.36 -4.09 -2.10
CA HIS A 112 -16.28 -3.12 -2.69
C HIS A 112 -15.95 -1.69 -2.26
N PHE A 113 -15.45 -1.48 -1.04
CA PHE A 113 -14.98 -0.16 -0.62
C PHE A 113 -13.73 0.25 -1.40
N TYR A 114 -12.78 -0.66 -1.62
CA TYR A 114 -11.61 -0.43 -2.46
C TYR A 114 -11.98 -0.14 -3.92
N GLU A 115 -12.97 -0.83 -4.49
CA GLU A 115 -13.45 -0.60 -5.86
C GLU A 115 -14.02 0.82 -6.07
N THR A 116 -14.49 1.50 -5.02
CA THR A 116 -14.90 2.91 -5.11
C THR A 116 -13.74 3.89 -5.32
N GLY A 117 -12.50 3.40 -5.29
CA GLY A 117 -11.29 4.23 -5.31
C GLY A 117 -10.82 4.66 -3.92
N ALA A 118 -11.45 4.18 -2.84
CA ALA A 118 -10.97 4.43 -1.48
C ALA A 118 -9.73 3.57 -1.19
N ARG A 119 -8.75 4.15 -0.49
CA ARG A 119 -7.48 3.49 -0.13
C ARG A 119 -7.09 3.68 1.34
N GLY A 120 -7.97 4.31 2.13
CA GLY A 120 -7.76 4.68 3.53
C GLY A 120 -8.75 4.03 4.46
#